data_AF-A0A2I3GYZ4-F1
#
_entry.id   AF-A0A2I3GYZ4-F1
#
_cell.length_a   1.000
_cell.length_b   1.000
_cell.length_c   1.000
_cell.angle_alpha   90.00
_cell.angle_beta   90.00
_cell.angle_gamma   90.00
#
_symmetry.space_group_name_H-M   'P 1'
#
loop_
_entity.id
_entity.type
_entity.pdbx_description
1 polymer ?
#
loop_
_entity_poly.entity_id
_entity_poly.type
_entity_poly.pdbx_seq_one_letter_code
_entity_poly.pdbx_strand_id
1 'polypeptide(L)'
;PAPGDFSGEGSQGLPDPSPKPKQLPELIRMKRDGGRLSEADIRSFVAAVVNGSAQGAQIGAMLMAIRLRGMDLQETSVLTQALAQSGQQLEWPEAWRQQLVDKHSTGGVGDKVSLVLAPALAACGCKVPMISGRGLGHTGGTLDKLESIPGFNVIQSPEQMQVLLEQAGCCIVGQSEQLVPADGILYAARDVTATVDSLPLITASILSKKLVEGLSALVVDVKFGGAAVFPNQEQARELAKTLVSGVASPWATVLPNPVPPSSARSPSLLHGSPTCCDFRGPGWPGLTSPLGGPQRRALQEALVLSDRAPFAAPSPFAELVLPPQQ
;
A
#
# COMPACT_ATOMS: atom_id res chain seq x y z
N PRO A 1 42.77 -63.44 -24.98
CA PRO A 1 43.19 -62.02 -25.00
C PRO A 1 42.72 -61.37 -26.32
N ALA A 2 41.70 -60.52 -26.37
CA ALA A 2 41.36 -59.39 -25.51
C ALA A 2 39.81 -59.25 -25.35
N PRO A 3 39.34 -58.46 -24.38
CA PRO A 3 37.98 -58.53 -23.84
C PRO A 3 36.99 -57.64 -24.61
N GLY A 4 35.71 -58.00 -24.52
CA GLY A 4 34.60 -57.20 -25.03
C GLY A 4 34.39 -55.92 -24.21
N ASP A 5 34.23 -54.82 -24.93
CA ASP A 5 33.87 -53.50 -24.43
C ASP A 5 32.40 -53.51 -23.98
N PHE A 6 32.17 -53.55 -22.66
CA PHE A 6 30.88 -53.16 -22.09
C PHE A 6 30.92 -51.65 -21.87
N SER A 7 30.38 -50.91 -22.83
CA SER A 7 30.09 -49.49 -22.72
C SER A 7 29.25 -49.23 -21.47
N GLY A 8 29.80 -48.45 -20.55
CA GLY A 8 29.13 -48.03 -19.32
C GLY A 8 27.83 -47.31 -19.63
N GLU A 9 26.75 -47.83 -19.06
CA GLU A 9 25.48 -47.12 -18.96
C GLU A 9 25.72 -45.81 -18.21
N GLY A 10 25.45 -44.70 -18.90
CA GLY A 10 25.41 -43.39 -18.27
C GLY A 10 24.37 -43.43 -17.16
N SER A 11 24.85 -43.31 -15.91
CA SER A 11 24.02 -42.96 -14.77
C SER A 11 23.37 -41.61 -15.08
N GLN A 12 22.17 -41.63 -15.65
CA GLN A 12 21.29 -40.48 -15.62
C GLN A 12 20.94 -40.26 -14.16
N GLY A 13 21.70 -39.38 -13.51
CA GLY A 13 21.41 -38.93 -12.16
C GLY A 13 19.97 -38.46 -12.11
N LEU A 14 19.19 -39.09 -11.24
CA LEU A 14 17.86 -38.64 -10.87
C LEU A 14 17.92 -37.12 -10.63
N PRO A 15 16.96 -36.33 -11.17
CA PRO A 15 16.91 -34.91 -10.85
C PRO A 15 16.92 -34.74 -9.33
N ASP A 16 17.85 -33.93 -8.85
CA ASP A 16 18.03 -33.64 -7.43
C ASP A 16 16.66 -33.32 -6.82
N PRO A 17 16.21 -34.03 -5.77
CA PRO A 17 14.87 -33.81 -5.22
C PRO A 17 14.73 -32.33 -4.88
N SER A 18 13.63 -31.74 -5.35
CA SER A 18 13.29 -30.35 -5.09
C SER A 18 13.56 -30.04 -3.61
N PRO A 19 14.29 -28.97 -3.27
CA PRO A 19 14.71 -28.72 -1.91
C PRO A 19 13.49 -28.73 -1.00
N LYS A 20 13.55 -29.52 0.07
CA LYS A 20 12.46 -29.63 1.04
C LYS A 20 12.10 -28.22 1.55
N PRO A 21 10.80 -27.92 1.76
CA PRO A 21 10.39 -26.62 2.29
C PRO A 21 11.05 -26.41 3.65
N LYS A 22 11.75 -25.27 3.79
CA LYS A 22 12.43 -24.89 5.04
C LYS A 22 11.41 -24.68 6.14
N GLN A 23 11.80 -25.01 7.38
CA GLN A 23 10.92 -24.73 8.52
C GLN A 23 10.95 -23.23 8.87
N LEU A 24 9.84 -22.73 9.41
CA LEU A 24 9.70 -21.32 9.79
C LEU A 24 10.84 -20.78 10.68
N PRO A 25 11.31 -21.52 11.72
CA PRO A 25 12.48 -21.10 12.51
C PRO A 25 13.77 -20.96 11.69
N GLU A 26 13.95 -21.76 10.63
CA GLU A 26 15.12 -21.66 9.75
C GLU A 26 15.06 -20.40 8.88
N LEU A 27 13.86 -20.03 8.40
CA LEU A 27 13.64 -18.77 7.68
C LEU A 27 13.93 -17.57 8.58
N ILE A 28 13.44 -17.59 9.82
CA ILE A 28 13.70 -16.55 10.83
C ILE A 28 15.19 -16.45 11.11
N ARG A 29 15.88 -17.58 11.33
CA ARG A 29 17.34 -17.63 11.54
C ARG A 29 18.08 -17.00 10.38
N MET A 30 17.73 -17.39 9.15
CA MET A 30 18.34 -16.87 7.93
C MET A 30 18.20 -15.35 7.84
N LYS A 31 16.98 -14.83 8.05
CA LYS A 31 16.77 -13.38 7.97
C LYS A 31 17.45 -12.63 9.11
N ARG A 32 17.40 -13.15 10.35
CA ARG A 32 18.08 -12.59 11.54
C ARG A 32 19.59 -12.43 11.30
N ASP A 33 20.19 -13.41 10.64
CA ASP A 33 21.63 -13.46 10.35
C ASP A 33 22.02 -12.62 9.11
N GLY A 34 21.08 -11.85 8.55
CA GLY A 34 21.31 -10.98 7.39
C GLY A 34 21.26 -11.70 6.04
N GLY A 35 20.84 -12.97 6.05
CA GLY A 35 20.61 -13.75 4.84
C GLY A 35 19.42 -13.23 4.04
N ARG A 36 19.44 -13.53 2.74
CA ARG A 36 18.38 -13.19 1.81
C ARG A 36 17.39 -14.35 1.69
N LEU A 37 16.09 -14.03 1.72
CA LEU A 37 15.04 -15.02 1.52
C LEU A 37 14.79 -15.20 0.02
N SER A 38 14.68 -16.46 -0.42
CA SER A 38 14.26 -16.78 -1.79
C SER A 38 12.76 -16.54 -1.97
N GLU A 39 12.28 -16.57 -3.21
CA GLU A 39 10.85 -16.41 -3.48
C GLU A 39 10.01 -17.52 -2.82
N ALA A 40 10.48 -18.77 -2.87
CA ALA A 40 9.83 -19.90 -2.22
C ALA A 40 9.79 -19.73 -0.68
N ASP A 41 10.84 -19.17 -0.08
CA ASP A 41 10.90 -18.90 1.36
C ASP A 41 9.85 -17.85 1.76
N ILE A 42 9.72 -16.76 1.00
CA ILE A 42 8.77 -15.69 1.29
C ILE A 42 7.33 -16.19 1.10
N ARG A 43 7.05 -16.90 0.01
CA ARG A 43 5.71 -17.47 -0.26
C ARG A 43 5.31 -18.49 0.80
N SER A 44 6.23 -19.36 1.23
CA SER A 44 5.95 -20.32 2.30
C SER A 44 5.70 -19.64 3.65
N PHE A 45 6.43 -18.58 3.98
CA PHE A 45 6.16 -17.76 5.16
C PHE A 45 4.76 -17.13 5.11
N VAL A 46 4.41 -16.46 4.00
CA VAL A 46 3.09 -15.83 3.83
C VAL A 46 1.96 -16.87 3.89
N ALA A 47 2.12 -18.02 3.25
CA ALA A 47 1.15 -19.11 3.32
C ALA A 47 0.97 -19.61 4.76
N ALA A 48 2.06 -19.75 5.52
CA ALA A 48 2.02 -20.17 6.92
C ALA A 48 1.29 -19.15 7.82
N VAL A 49 1.40 -17.86 7.51
CA VAL A 49 0.65 -16.78 8.19
C VAL A 49 -0.85 -16.94 7.96
N VAL A 50 -1.27 -17.15 6.72
CA VAL A 50 -2.71 -17.24 6.36
C VAL A 50 -3.35 -18.53 6.85
N ASN A 51 -2.66 -19.67 6.72
CA ASN A 51 -3.21 -20.97 7.11
C ASN A 51 -3.13 -21.26 8.62
N GLY A 52 -2.64 -20.32 9.42
CA GLY A 52 -2.55 -20.42 10.88
C GLY A 52 -1.44 -21.31 11.42
N SER A 53 -0.58 -21.88 10.57
CA SER A 53 0.57 -22.68 11.03
C SER A 53 1.71 -21.83 11.61
N ALA A 54 1.79 -20.54 11.26
CA ALA A 54 2.71 -19.59 11.88
C ALA A 54 2.15 -19.08 13.21
N GLN A 55 2.88 -19.32 14.30
CA GLN A 55 2.51 -18.79 15.61
C GLN A 55 2.85 -17.30 15.73
N GLY A 56 2.11 -16.56 16.58
CA GLY A 56 2.33 -15.13 16.78
C GLY A 56 3.78 -14.76 17.15
N ALA A 57 4.45 -15.59 17.97
CA ALA A 57 5.87 -15.40 18.31
C ALA A 57 6.80 -15.52 17.08
N GLN A 58 6.49 -16.42 16.15
CA GLN A 58 7.26 -16.62 14.92
C GLN A 58 7.04 -15.46 13.95
N ILE A 59 5.80 -14.97 13.84
CA ILE A 59 5.47 -13.78 13.04
C ILE A 59 6.22 -12.57 13.57
N GLY A 60 6.12 -12.28 14.88
CA GLY A 60 6.85 -11.18 15.51
C GLY A 60 8.36 -11.28 15.34
N ALA A 61 8.93 -12.48 15.47
CA ALA A 61 10.37 -12.70 15.26
C ALA A 61 10.81 -12.45 13.81
N MET A 62 10.03 -12.90 12.82
CA MET A 62 10.31 -12.60 11.41
C MET A 62 10.21 -11.10 11.12
N LEU A 63 9.15 -10.43 11.61
CA LEU A 63 8.97 -8.99 11.45
C LEU A 63 10.13 -8.21 12.07
N MET A 64 10.58 -8.58 13.27
CA MET A 64 11.73 -7.94 13.91
C MET A 64 13.03 -8.20 13.14
N ALA A 65 13.24 -9.42 12.61
CA ALA A 65 14.39 -9.72 11.76
C ALA A 65 14.40 -8.85 10.49
N ILE A 66 13.25 -8.70 9.82
CA ILE A 66 13.10 -7.80 8.66
C ILE A 66 13.32 -6.35 9.06
N ARG A 67 12.79 -5.91 10.20
CA ARG A 67 12.98 -4.53 10.69
C ARG A 67 14.46 -4.21 10.94
N LEU A 68 15.22 -5.15 11.49
CA LEU A 68 16.63 -4.94 11.83
C LEU A 68 17.60 -5.17 10.67
N ARG A 69 17.26 -6.04 9.72
CA ARG A 69 18.15 -6.42 8.60
C ARG A 69 17.72 -5.88 7.24
N GLY A 70 16.51 -5.34 7.14
CA GLY A 70 15.92 -4.89 5.88
C GLY A 70 15.59 -6.05 4.93
N MET A 71 15.13 -5.70 3.75
CA MET A 71 14.97 -6.60 2.60
C MET A 71 15.46 -5.86 1.36
N ASP A 72 16.02 -6.56 0.40
CA ASP A 72 16.33 -5.95 -0.89
C ASP A 72 15.06 -5.74 -1.74
N LEU A 73 15.21 -5.09 -2.90
CA LEU A 73 14.08 -4.80 -3.79
C LEU A 73 13.36 -6.07 -4.28
N GLN A 74 14.10 -7.16 -4.53
CA GLN A 74 13.51 -8.39 -5.02
C GLN A 74 12.74 -9.10 -3.90
N GLU A 75 13.32 -9.19 -2.71
CA GLU A 75 12.63 -9.68 -1.51
C GLU A 75 11.36 -8.86 -1.24
N THR A 76 11.44 -7.54 -1.30
CA THR A 76 10.30 -6.63 -1.07
C THR A 76 9.21 -6.80 -2.12
N SER A 77 9.58 -6.92 -3.40
CA SER A 77 8.62 -7.14 -4.49
C SER A 77 7.91 -8.49 -4.36
N VAL A 78 8.66 -9.56 -4.05
CA VAL A 78 8.06 -10.88 -3.81
C VAL A 78 7.14 -10.86 -2.60
N LEU A 79 7.54 -10.23 -1.49
CA LEU A 79 6.68 -10.10 -0.32
C LEU A 79 5.37 -9.37 -0.68
N THR A 80 5.49 -8.26 -1.42
CA THR A 80 4.33 -7.50 -1.90
C THR A 80 3.37 -8.38 -2.70
N GLN A 81 3.88 -9.13 -3.67
CA GLN A 81 3.08 -10.01 -4.51
C GLN A 81 2.46 -11.17 -3.71
N ALA A 82 3.23 -11.79 -2.81
CA ALA A 82 2.75 -12.87 -1.96
C ALA A 82 1.62 -12.40 -1.03
N LEU A 83 1.74 -11.19 -0.45
CA LEU A 83 0.67 -10.59 0.33
C LEU A 83 -0.57 -10.29 -0.51
N ALA A 84 -0.41 -9.71 -1.71
CA ALA A 84 -1.52 -9.44 -2.61
C ALA A 84 -2.27 -10.73 -3.00
N GLN A 85 -1.53 -11.80 -3.28
CA GLN A 85 -2.05 -13.11 -3.69
C GLN A 85 -2.54 -13.98 -2.52
N SER A 86 -2.49 -13.47 -1.29
CA SER A 86 -2.94 -14.23 -0.11
C SER A 86 -4.46 -14.39 -0.01
N GLY A 87 -5.21 -13.62 -0.80
CA GLY A 87 -6.67 -13.68 -0.90
C GLY A 87 -7.15 -13.52 -2.34
N GLN A 88 -8.40 -13.12 -2.50
CA GLN A 88 -9.02 -12.86 -3.80
C GLN A 88 -8.45 -11.60 -4.45
N GLN A 89 -8.36 -11.62 -5.79
CA GLN A 89 -8.12 -10.41 -6.58
C GLN A 89 -9.47 -9.81 -6.96
N LEU A 90 -9.59 -8.49 -6.94
CA LEU A 90 -10.82 -7.83 -7.38
C LEU A 90 -10.82 -7.74 -8.91
N GLU A 91 -11.91 -8.20 -9.50
CA GLU A 91 -12.17 -8.07 -10.93
C GLU A 91 -13.35 -7.14 -11.15
N TRP A 92 -13.20 -6.20 -12.08
CA TRP A 92 -14.19 -5.16 -12.34
C TRP A 92 -14.70 -5.27 -13.78
N PRO A 93 -15.91 -4.76 -14.07
CA PRO A 93 -16.35 -4.59 -15.44
C PRO A 93 -15.31 -3.84 -16.28
N GLU A 94 -15.04 -4.32 -17.50
CA GLU A 94 -14.02 -3.73 -18.39
C GLU A 94 -14.29 -2.24 -18.67
N ALA A 95 -15.56 -1.82 -18.66
CA ALA A 95 -15.97 -0.42 -18.79
C ALA A 95 -15.39 0.50 -17.71
N TRP A 96 -15.03 -0.02 -16.53
CA TRP A 96 -14.46 0.74 -15.42
C TRP A 96 -12.93 0.79 -15.46
N ARG A 97 -12.27 0.04 -16.35
CA ARG A 97 -10.82 -0.17 -16.33
C ARG A 97 -10.01 1.13 -16.29
N GLN A 98 -10.46 2.18 -16.98
CA GLN A 98 -9.78 3.49 -17.00
C GLN A 98 -10.23 4.45 -15.88
N GLN A 99 -11.28 4.09 -15.14
CA GLN A 99 -11.90 4.90 -14.09
C GLN A 99 -11.42 4.52 -12.67
N LEU A 100 -10.79 3.35 -12.51
CA LEU A 100 -10.37 2.81 -11.22
C LEU A 100 -9.16 3.56 -10.67
N VAL A 101 -9.37 4.41 -9.67
CA VAL A 101 -8.32 5.23 -9.08
C VAL A 101 -8.36 5.13 -7.57
N ASP A 102 -7.21 5.30 -6.92
CA ASP A 102 -7.17 5.38 -5.47
C ASP A 102 -6.10 6.34 -4.94
N LYS A 103 -6.21 6.67 -3.65
CA LYS A 103 -5.19 7.38 -2.88
C LYS A 103 -4.83 6.57 -1.64
N HIS A 104 -3.54 6.40 -1.40
CA HIS A 104 -3.03 5.90 -0.12
C HIS A 104 -2.26 6.97 0.64
N SER A 105 -2.20 6.87 1.97
CA SER A 105 -1.26 7.65 2.78
C SER A 105 -0.43 6.73 3.65
N THR A 106 0.82 7.10 3.88
CA THR A 106 1.70 6.41 4.84
C THR A 106 1.28 6.60 6.29
N GLY A 107 0.29 7.47 6.56
CA GLY A 107 -0.21 7.74 7.90
C GLY A 107 0.40 9.00 8.53
N GLY A 108 -0.44 9.69 9.30
CA GLY A 108 -0.12 10.93 10.01
C GLY A 108 -1.25 11.30 10.96
N VAL A 109 -1.00 12.23 11.89
CA VAL A 109 -2.00 12.64 12.88
C VAL A 109 -3.08 13.48 12.20
N GLY A 110 -4.33 13.05 12.31
CA GLY A 110 -5.49 13.81 11.83
C GLY A 110 -5.76 13.78 10.32
N ASP A 111 -5.10 12.89 9.55
CA ASP A 111 -5.35 12.79 8.11
C ASP A 111 -6.78 12.31 7.83
N LYS A 112 -7.63 13.19 7.28
CA LYS A 112 -9.02 12.91 6.90
C LYS A 112 -9.23 12.97 5.38
N VAL A 113 -8.16 13.15 4.60
CA VAL A 113 -8.24 13.41 3.15
C VAL A 113 -9.03 12.32 2.44
N SER A 114 -8.79 11.04 2.78
CA SER A 114 -9.48 9.91 2.14
C SER A 114 -11.01 9.96 2.28
N LEU A 115 -11.54 10.46 3.40
CA LEU A 115 -12.99 10.53 3.64
C LEU A 115 -13.71 11.46 2.66
N VAL A 116 -12.98 12.46 2.17
CA VAL A 116 -13.52 13.52 1.33
C VAL A 116 -13.10 13.31 -0.14
N LEU A 117 -11.87 12.83 -0.36
CA LEU A 117 -11.33 12.58 -1.68
C LEU A 117 -12.05 11.44 -2.41
N ALA A 118 -12.41 10.35 -1.73
CA ALA A 118 -13.07 9.22 -2.38
C ALA A 118 -14.44 9.60 -2.99
N PRO A 119 -15.36 10.28 -2.27
CA PRO A 119 -16.60 10.79 -2.87
C PRO A 119 -16.36 11.88 -3.94
N ALA A 120 -15.33 12.72 -3.77
CA ALA A 120 -15.01 13.76 -4.74
C ALA A 120 -14.58 13.17 -6.10
N LEU A 121 -13.74 12.13 -6.10
CA LEU A 121 -13.33 11.40 -7.30
C LEU A 121 -14.52 10.65 -7.91
N ALA A 122 -15.37 10.04 -7.10
CA ALA A 122 -16.61 9.42 -7.57
C ALA A 122 -17.52 10.40 -8.31
N ALA A 123 -17.72 11.61 -7.77
CA ALA A 123 -18.47 12.68 -8.43
C ALA A 123 -17.84 13.17 -9.76
N CYS A 124 -16.54 12.91 -9.95
CA CYS A 124 -15.81 13.19 -11.18
C CYS A 124 -15.90 12.06 -12.22
N GLY A 125 -16.62 10.98 -11.93
CA GLY A 125 -16.78 9.82 -12.82
C GLY A 125 -15.72 8.74 -12.65
N CYS A 126 -14.92 8.79 -11.59
CA CYS A 126 -13.99 7.71 -11.23
C CYS A 126 -14.69 6.63 -10.39
N LYS A 127 -14.06 5.45 -10.28
CA LYS A 127 -14.41 4.38 -9.37
C LYS A 127 -13.30 4.22 -8.33
N VAL A 128 -13.62 4.28 -7.03
CA VAL A 128 -12.62 4.26 -5.94
C VAL A 128 -12.82 3.05 -5.02
N PRO A 129 -12.17 1.90 -5.29
CA PRO A 129 -12.27 0.67 -4.49
C PRO A 129 -11.30 0.67 -3.29
N MET A 130 -11.34 1.67 -2.41
CA MET A 130 -10.26 1.89 -1.44
C MET A 130 -10.21 0.82 -0.35
N ILE A 131 -9.17 -0.03 -0.37
CA ILE A 131 -8.79 -0.87 0.77
C ILE A 131 -7.85 -0.06 1.67
N SER A 132 -8.33 0.26 2.87
CA SER A 132 -7.65 1.08 3.88
C SER A 132 -7.22 0.25 5.09
N GLY A 133 -6.44 0.87 5.98
CA GLY A 133 -6.00 0.27 7.22
C GLY A 133 -6.62 0.93 8.45
N ARG A 134 -6.56 0.21 9.57
CA ARG A 134 -6.78 0.76 10.91
C ARG A 134 -5.58 1.62 11.34
N GLY A 135 -5.68 2.25 12.51
CA GLY A 135 -4.57 2.95 13.13
C GLY A 135 -3.32 2.08 13.24
N LEU A 136 -2.16 2.73 13.18
CA LEU A 136 -0.86 2.08 13.25
C LEU A 136 0.10 2.93 14.07
N GLY A 137 0.61 2.38 15.16
CA GLY A 137 1.35 3.07 16.19
C GLY A 137 0.55 4.23 16.78
N HIS A 138 1.10 5.43 16.70
CA HIS A 138 0.45 6.66 17.17
C HIS A 138 -0.46 7.33 16.12
N THR A 139 -0.59 6.76 14.93
CA THR A 139 -1.40 7.34 13.85
C THR A 139 -2.81 6.75 13.83
N GLY A 140 -3.83 7.58 13.69
CA GLY A 140 -5.23 7.12 13.61
C GLY A 140 -5.61 6.70 12.19
N GLY A 141 -6.33 5.58 12.05
CA GLY A 141 -6.73 5.02 10.76
C GLY A 141 -7.92 5.72 10.11
N THR A 142 -8.13 5.48 8.82
CA THR A 142 -9.35 5.92 8.13
C THR A 142 -10.55 5.08 8.55
N LEU A 143 -10.35 3.77 8.75
CA LEU A 143 -11.41 2.85 9.15
C LEU A 143 -11.96 3.18 10.55
N ASP A 144 -11.08 3.48 11.52
CA ASP A 144 -11.51 3.82 12.88
C ASP A 144 -12.36 5.11 12.90
N LYS A 145 -12.09 6.05 11.98
CA LYS A 145 -12.90 7.27 11.81
C LYS A 145 -14.27 6.94 11.23
N LEU A 146 -14.34 6.05 10.24
CA LEU A 146 -15.60 5.64 9.62
C LEU A 146 -16.49 4.85 10.58
N GLU A 147 -15.91 3.98 11.40
CA GLU A 147 -16.65 3.22 12.43
C GLU A 147 -17.23 4.09 13.55
N SER A 148 -16.81 5.36 13.66
CA SER A 148 -17.50 6.32 14.54
C SER A 148 -18.90 6.69 14.05
N ILE A 149 -19.23 6.40 12.78
CA ILE A 149 -20.57 6.55 12.21
C ILE A 149 -21.37 5.28 12.60
N PRO A 150 -22.47 5.41 13.37
CA PRO A 150 -23.25 4.26 13.81
C PRO A 150 -23.75 3.42 12.62
N GLY A 151 -23.41 2.12 12.63
CA GLY A 151 -23.82 1.16 11.59
C GLY A 151 -22.97 1.17 10.33
N PHE A 152 -21.88 1.95 10.26
CA PHE A 152 -20.95 1.88 9.13
C PHE A 152 -20.20 0.54 9.14
N ASN A 153 -20.28 -0.20 8.03
CA ASN A 153 -19.62 -1.50 7.89
C ASN A 153 -18.39 -1.40 6.99
N VAL A 154 -17.19 -1.50 7.60
CA VAL A 154 -15.89 -1.46 6.91
C VAL A 154 -15.48 -2.80 6.29
N ILE A 155 -16.25 -3.87 6.46
CA ILE A 155 -15.96 -5.19 5.89
C ILE A 155 -17.04 -5.51 4.86
N GLN A 156 -16.62 -5.65 3.59
CA GLN A 156 -17.49 -5.98 2.46
C GLN A 156 -16.85 -7.11 1.66
N SER A 157 -17.68 -7.97 1.06
CA SER A 157 -17.22 -8.93 0.07
C SER A 157 -16.89 -8.24 -1.26
N PRO A 158 -16.09 -8.87 -2.14
CA PRO A 158 -15.85 -8.38 -3.51
C PRO A 158 -17.12 -8.00 -4.27
N GLU A 159 -18.16 -8.83 -4.16
CA GLU A 159 -19.44 -8.62 -4.85
C GLU A 159 -20.17 -7.38 -4.29
N GLN A 160 -20.14 -7.20 -2.97
CA GLN A 160 -20.69 -6.01 -2.32
C GLN A 160 -19.92 -4.75 -2.72
N MET A 161 -18.59 -4.83 -2.81
CA MET A 161 -17.77 -3.72 -3.30
C MET A 161 -18.16 -3.32 -4.73
N GLN A 162 -18.38 -4.28 -5.63
CA GLN A 162 -18.82 -3.98 -6.99
C GLN A 162 -20.16 -3.24 -7.00
N VAL A 163 -21.13 -3.69 -6.19
CA VAL A 163 -22.42 -2.99 -6.05
C VAL A 163 -22.25 -1.57 -5.52
N LEU A 164 -21.40 -1.37 -4.52
CA LEU A 164 -21.11 -0.05 -3.95
C LEU A 164 -20.45 0.89 -4.96
N LEU A 165 -19.51 0.40 -5.75
CA LEU A 165 -18.89 1.19 -6.82
C LEU A 165 -19.89 1.55 -7.91
N GLU A 166 -20.83 0.68 -8.22
CA GLU A 166 -21.87 1.00 -9.21
C GLU A 166 -22.84 2.07 -8.68
N GLN A 167 -23.25 1.97 -7.42
CA GLN A 167 -24.25 2.87 -6.83
C GLN A 167 -23.66 4.22 -6.37
N ALA A 168 -22.51 4.20 -5.72
CA ALA A 168 -21.91 5.37 -5.07
C ALA A 168 -20.63 5.87 -5.78
N GLY A 169 -20.00 5.05 -6.63
CA GLY A 169 -18.72 5.36 -7.26
C GLY A 169 -17.50 5.18 -6.37
N CYS A 170 -17.68 5.00 -5.06
CA CYS A 170 -16.58 4.73 -4.13
C CYS A 170 -17.00 3.84 -2.97
N CYS A 171 -16.04 3.10 -2.42
CA CYS A 171 -16.17 2.44 -1.12
C CYS A 171 -14.84 2.55 -0.35
N ILE A 172 -14.91 2.47 0.98
CA ILE A 172 -13.72 2.41 1.84
C ILE A 172 -13.90 1.20 2.76
N VAL A 173 -13.06 0.19 2.58
CA VAL A 173 -13.13 -1.09 3.28
C VAL A 173 -11.79 -1.45 3.92
N GLY A 174 -11.78 -2.36 4.88
CA GLY A 174 -10.55 -2.92 5.45
C GLY A 174 -10.12 -4.21 4.77
N GLN A 175 -8.95 -4.72 5.18
CA GLN A 175 -8.57 -6.10 4.89
C GLN A 175 -9.58 -7.08 5.50
N SER A 176 -9.75 -8.23 4.87
CA SER A 176 -10.66 -9.28 5.33
C SER A 176 -10.06 -10.66 5.07
N GLU A 177 -10.76 -11.73 5.46
CA GLU A 177 -10.38 -13.10 5.10
C GLU A 177 -10.29 -13.29 3.58
N GLN A 178 -11.07 -12.52 2.81
CA GLN A 178 -11.08 -12.57 1.36
C GLN A 178 -10.09 -11.59 0.73
N LEU A 179 -9.82 -10.45 1.37
CA LEU A 179 -9.03 -9.36 0.78
C LEU A 179 -7.74 -9.13 1.57
N VAL A 180 -6.62 -9.55 0.98
CA VAL A 180 -5.26 -9.38 1.51
C VAL A 180 -5.10 -9.89 2.97
N PRO A 181 -5.57 -11.10 3.31
CA PRO A 181 -5.61 -11.59 4.70
C PRO A 181 -4.23 -11.61 5.37
N ALA A 182 -3.17 -11.95 4.62
CA ALA A 182 -1.82 -11.95 5.16
C ALA A 182 -1.37 -10.55 5.61
N ASP A 183 -1.67 -9.50 4.84
CA ASP A 183 -1.36 -8.13 5.23
C ASP A 183 -2.10 -7.75 6.52
N GLY A 184 -3.39 -8.11 6.64
CA GLY A 184 -4.16 -7.86 7.86
C GLY A 184 -3.49 -8.44 9.12
N ILE A 185 -3.04 -9.71 9.06
CA ILE A 185 -2.36 -10.38 10.18
C ILE A 185 -1.02 -9.71 10.49
N LEU A 186 -0.20 -9.43 9.47
CA LEU A 186 1.08 -8.77 9.65
C LEU A 186 0.93 -7.32 10.13
N TYR A 187 -0.09 -6.60 9.67
CA TYR A 187 -0.37 -5.21 10.05
C TYR A 187 -0.72 -5.11 11.54
N ALA A 188 -1.61 -5.97 12.03
CA ALA A 188 -1.96 -6.06 13.44
C ALA A 188 -0.74 -6.43 14.31
N ALA A 189 0.08 -7.39 13.86
CA ALA A 189 1.30 -7.76 14.56
C ALA A 189 2.32 -6.61 14.58
N ARG A 190 2.48 -5.86 13.49
CA ARG A 190 3.41 -4.72 13.40
C ARG A 190 3.08 -3.63 14.41
N ASP A 191 1.80 -3.35 14.58
CA ASP A 191 1.29 -2.34 15.51
C ASP A 191 1.75 -2.57 16.94
N VAL A 192 1.74 -3.82 17.40
CA VAL A 192 2.04 -4.19 18.80
C VAL A 192 3.46 -4.73 19.02
N THR A 193 4.28 -4.80 17.97
CA THR A 193 5.67 -5.33 18.05
C THR A 193 6.73 -4.28 17.76
N ALA A 194 6.35 -3.00 17.60
CA ALA A 194 7.26 -1.92 17.22
C ALA A 194 8.06 -2.24 15.93
N THR A 195 7.37 -2.82 14.93
CA THR A 195 7.94 -3.15 13.61
C THR A 195 7.24 -2.41 12.46
N VAL A 196 6.56 -1.31 12.80
CA VAL A 196 5.89 -0.42 11.85
C VAL A 196 6.89 0.27 10.93
N ASP A 197 7.97 0.82 11.51
CA ASP A 197 8.97 1.70 10.90
C ASP A 197 9.99 0.98 10.01
N SER A 198 9.53 0.07 9.16
CA SER A 198 10.37 -0.72 8.24
C SER A 198 9.96 -0.44 6.80
N LEU A 199 10.87 0.15 6.02
CA LEU A 199 10.66 0.46 4.61
C LEU A 199 10.10 -0.72 3.80
N PRO A 200 10.69 -1.94 3.80
CA PRO A 200 10.16 -3.05 3.01
C PRO A 200 8.77 -3.51 3.49
N LEU A 201 8.50 -3.50 4.80
CA LEU A 201 7.19 -3.88 5.34
C LEU A 201 6.11 -2.85 5.01
N ILE A 202 6.45 -1.55 5.05
CA ILE A 202 5.55 -0.46 4.66
C ILE A 202 5.24 -0.56 3.17
N THR A 203 6.26 -0.70 2.32
CA THR A 203 6.09 -0.86 0.88
C THR A 203 5.20 -2.07 0.56
N ALA A 204 5.52 -3.24 1.11
CA ALA A 204 4.77 -4.46 0.84
C ALA A 204 3.33 -4.38 1.35
N SER A 205 3.12 -3.78 2.53
CA SER A 205 1.77 -3.57 3.05
C SER A 205 0.95 -2.65 2.15
N ILE A 206 1.48 -1.47 1.81
CA ILE A 206 0.75 -0.49 1.00
C ILE A 206 0.42 -1.08 -0.37
N LEU A 207 1.43 -1.55 -1.09
CA LEU A 207 1.25 -1.96 -2.49
C LEU A 207 0.45 -3.25 -2.63
N SER A 208 0.52 -4.18 -1.67
CA SER A 208 -0.29 -5.42 -1.75
C SER A 208 -1.79 -5.14 -1.79
N LYS A 209 -2.27 -4.17 -0.99
CA LYS A 209 -3.66 -3.70 -1.04
C LYS A 209 -4.01 -3.10 -2.39
N LYS A 210 -3.17 -2.21 -2.89
CA LYS A 210 -3.42 -1.48 -4.15
C LYS A 210 -3.34 -2.37 -5.39
N LEU A 211 -2.55 -3.45 -5.34
CA LEU A 211 -2.52 -4.44 -6.41
C LEU A 211 -3.83 -5.22 -6.51
N VAL A 212 -4.40 -5.61 -5.37
CA VAL A 212 -5.70 -6.32 -5.33
C VAL A 212 -6.84 -5.49 -5.88
N GLU A 213 -6.74 -4.16 -5.80
CA GLU A 213 -7.74 -3.21 -6.30
C GLU A 213 -7.78 -3.06 -7.83
N GLY A 214 -6.75 -3.48 -8.58
CA GLY A 214 -6.77 -3.44 -10.05
C GLY A 214 -6.86 -2.03 -10.65
N LEU A 215 -6.10 -1.08 -10.10
CA LEU A 215 -6.20 0.36 -10.41
C LEU A 215 -5.58 0.75 -11.77
N SER A 216 -6.12 1.82 -12.38
CA SER A 216 -5.51 2.54 -13.50
C SER A 216 -4.57 3.66 -13.06
N ALA A 217 -4.79 4.23 -11.87
CA ALA A 217 -3.95 5.27 -11.28
C ALA A 217 -3.96 5.21 -9.75
N LEU A 218 -2.83 5.50 -9.13
CA LEU A 218 -2.70 5.62 -7.67
C LEU A 218 -1.87 6.82 -7.30
N VAL A 219 -2.36 7.55 -6.30
CA VAL A 219 -1.57 8.57 -5.62
C VAL A 219 -1.17 8.07 -4.24
N VAL A 220 0.12 8.07 -3.93
CA VAL A 220 0.58 7.80 -2.56
C VAL A 220 1.07 9.09 -1.91
N ASP A 221 0.42 9.46 -0.81
CA ASP A 221 0.74 10.62 0.01
C ASP A 221 1.72 10.20 1.12
N VAL A 222 3.01 10.47 0.88
CA VAL A 222 4.09 10.08 1.79
C VAL A 222 4.35 11.21 2.78
N LYS A 223 4.03 10.93 4.04
CA LYS A 223 4.16 11.88 5.14
C LYS A 223 5.58 11.89 5.72
N PHE A 224 6.08 13.08 6.08
CA PHE A 224 7.32 13.25 6.84
C PHE A 224 7.19 14.27 7.98
N GLY A 225 8.07 14.19 8.98
CA GLY A 225 8.10 15.11 10.13
C GLY A 225 7.68 14.47 11.45
N GLY A 226 7.59 15.27 12.52
CA GLY A 226 7.59 14.78 13.91
C GLY A 226 6.45 13.84 14.32
N ALA A 227 5.36 13.80 13.56
CA ALA A 227 4.25 12.88 13.80
C ALA A 227 3.98 11.91 12.64
N ALA A 228 4.85 11.88 11.63
CA ALA A 228 4.84 10.89 10.56
C ALA A 228 5.55 9.60 10.98
N VAL A 229 5.36 8.52 10.22
CA VAL A 229 6.11 7.28 10.39
C VAL A 229 7.62 7.50 10.18
N PHE A 230 7.97 8.39 9.25
CA PHE A 230 9.35 8.79 8.98
C PHE A 230 9.57 10.26 9.38
N PRO A 231 10.31 10.52 10.46
CA PRO A 231 10.65 11.89 10.87
C PRO A 231 11.53 12.61 9.84
N ASN A 232 12.48 11.87 9.23
CA ASN A 232 13.42 12.40 8.27
C ASN A 232 12.82 12.42 6.85
N GLN A 233 12.87 13.59 6.20
CA GLN A 233 12.45 13.80 4.81
C GLN A 233 13.20 12.89 3.81
N GLU A 234 14.48 12.60 4.04
CA GLU A 234 15.27 11.71 3.18
C GLU A 234 14.69 10.29 3.19
N GLN A 235 14.37 9.76 4.38
CA GLN A 235 13.76 8.43 4.50
C GLN A 235 12.37 8.38 3.85
N ALA A 236 11.59 9.44 3.98
CA ALA A 236 10.31 9.57 3.29
C ALA A 236 10.49 9.60 1.75
N ARG A 237 11.53 10.27 1.24
CA ARG A 237 11.86 10.26 -0.18
C ARG A 237 12.34 8.88 -0.66
N GLU A 238 13.09 8.15 0.15
CA GLU A 238 13.49 6.78 -0.17
C GLU A 238 12.29 5.82 -0.17
N LEU A 239 11.35 5.97 0.76
CA LEU A 239 10.07 5.26 0.70
C LEU A 239 9.31 5.59 -0.59
N ALA A 240 9.22 6.87 -0.94
CA ALA A 240 8.55 7.30 -2.17
C ALA A 240 9.15 6.64 -3.42
N LYS A 241 10.48 6.67 -3.55
CA LYS A 241 11.20 6.00 -4.64
C LYS A 241 10.93 4.49 -4.66
N THR A 242 10.94 3.85 -3.48
CA THR A 242 10.70 2.41 -3.37
C THR A 242 9.27 2.04 -3.71
N LEU A 243 8.29 2.86 -3.36
CA LEU A 243 6.89 2.65 -3.73
C LEU A 243 6.67 2.73 -5.25
N VAL A 244 7.38 3.65 -5.93
CA VAL A 244 7.34 3.75 -7.41
C VAL A 244 8.10 2.60 -8.07
N SER A 245 9.22 2.17 -7.48
CA SER A 245 10.12 1.17 -8.10
C SER A 245 9.78 -0.27 -7.76
N GLY A 246 9.14 -0.52 -6.60
CA GLY A 246 9.00 -1.84 -5.97
C GLY A 246 8.03 -2.78 -6.66
N VAL A 247 7.22 -2.26 -7.59
CA VAL A 247 6.36 -3.05 -8.46
C VAL A 247 6.38 -2.37 -9.82
N ALA A 248 6.72 -3.10 -10.88
CA ALA A 248 6.67 -2.65 -12.27
C ALA A 248 5.22 -2.37 -12.71
N SER A 249 4.62 -1.35 -12.12
CA SER A 249 3.21 -0.99 -12.24
C SER A 249 3.17 0.47 -12.66
N PRO A 250 2.92 0.78 -13.93
CA PRO A 250 3.12 2.10 -14.54
C PRO A 250 2.12 3.18 -14.07
N TRP A 251 1.41 3.01 -12.95
CA TRP A 251 0.25 3.81 -12.56
C TRP A 251 0.39 4.55 -11.22
N ALA A 252 1.47 4.35 -10.47
CA ALA A 252 1.64 4.97 -9.16
C ALA A 252 2.46 6.28 -9.22
N THR A 253 1.85 7.37 -8.78
CA THR A 253 2.49 8.67 -8.54
C THR A 253 2.58 8.95 -7.04
N VAL A 254 3.69 9.50 -6.58
CA VAL A 254 3.92 9.77 -5.14
C VAL A 254 4.02 11.27 -4.87
N LEU A 255 3.33 11.75 -3.84
CA LEU A 255 3.36 13.14 -3.39
C LEU A 255 3.91 13.22 -1.96
N PRO A 256 5.07 13.84 -1.73
CA PRO A 256 5.64 14.02 -0.39
C PRO A 256 4.98 15.22 0.34
N ASN A 257 4.49 15.01 1.57
CA ASN A 257 3.80 16.04 2.36
C ASN A 257 4.26 16.08 3.84
N PRO A 258 4.48 17.26 4.44
CA PRO A 258 4.84 17.37 5.86
C PRO A 258 3.63 17.09 6.78
N VAL A 259 3.88 16.64 8.02
CA VAL A 259 2.88 16.53 9.10
C VAL A 259 3.14 17.62 10.15
N PRO A 260 2.12 18.40 10.56
CA PRO A 260 2.29 19.44 11.58
C PRO A 260 2.55 18.84 12.97
N PRO A 261 3.28 19.55 13.87
CA PRO A 261 3.59 19.07 15.21
C PRO A 261 2.33 18.94 16.09
N SER A 262 2.33 17.94 17.00
CA SER A 262 1.19 17.56 17.86
C SER A 262 0.75 18.61 18.90
N SER A 263 1.54 19.67 19.11
CA SER A 263 1.29 20.70 20.13
C SER A 263 0.55 21.94 19.62
N ALA A 264 0.15 22.00 18.35
CA ALA A 264 -0.52 23.17 17.80
C ALA A 264 -1.98 23.28 18.29
N ARG A 265 -2.19 23.96 19.43
CA ARG A 265 -3.46 24.67 19.66
C ARG A 265 -3.58 25.76 18.59
N SER A 266 -4.75 25.83 17.98
CA SER A 266 -5.15 26.78 16.96
C SER A 266 -4.79 28.24 17.32
N PRO A 267 -3.97 28.92 16.51
CA PRO A 267 -3.93 30.38 16.48
C PRO A 267 -4.73 30.91 15.28
N SER A 268 -5.29 32.09 15.51
CA SER A 268 -6.25 32.84 14.70
C SER A 268 -5.75 33.32 13.33
N LEU A 269 -6.70 33.31 12.39
CA LEU A 269 -6.82 34.04 11.12
C LEU A 269 -5.75 35.10 10.83
N LEU A 270 -4.92 34.86 9.81
CA LEU A 270 -4.34 35.92 8.99
C LEU A 270 -4.56 35.57 7.51
N HIS A 271 -5.11 36.55 6.80
CA HIS A 271 -5.51 36.48 5.40
C HIS A 271 -4.30 36.23 4.49
N GLY A 272 -4.36 35.14 3.72
CA GLY A 272 -3.45 34.85 2.62
C GLY A 272 -4.18 33.98 1.60
N SER A 273 -4.21 34.42 0.35
CA SER A 273 -4.86 33.75 -0.78
C SER A 273 -4.41 32.29 -0.93
N PRO A 274 -5.32 31.31 -1.07
CA PRO A 274 -4.93 29.91 -1.24
C PRO A 274 -4.43 29.68 -2.68
N THR A 275 -3.13 29.48 -2.84
CA THR A 275 -2.57 28.78 -4.01
C THR A 275 -2.96 27.31 -3.89
N CYS A 276 -4.14 27.00 -4.42
CA CYS A 276 -4.63 25.66 -4.69
C CYS A 276 -3.62 24.90 -5.56
N CYS A 277 -3.47 23.60 -5.32
CA CYS A 277 -2.76 22.68 -6.23
C CYS A 277 -3.23 22.95 -7.67
N ASP A 278 -2.35 23.51 -8.49
CA ASP A 278 -2.64 23.86 -9.86
C ASP A 278 -2.52 22.58 -10.69
N PHE A 279 -3.65 21.93 -10.98
CA PHE A 279 -3.75 20.75 -11.86
C PHE A 279 -3.50 21.12 -13.34
N ARG A 280 -2.47 21.92 -13.62
CA ARG A 280 -2.03 22.35 -14.97
C ARG A 280 -0.95 21.42 -15.57
N GLY A 281 -0.99 20.14 -15.23
CA GLY A 281 -0.26 19.11 -15.97
C GLY A 281 -1.03 18.67 -17.22
N PRO A 282 -0.36 18.09 -18.23
CA PRO A 282 -1.06 17.42 -19.33
C PRO A 282 -2.00 16.37 -18.70
N GLY A 283 -3.25 16.32 -19.18
CA GLY A 283 -4.34 15.59 -18.55
C GLY A 283 -3.97 14.18 -18.11
N TRP A 284 -4.55 13.73 -16.99
CA TRP A 284 -4.47 12.35 -16.56
C TRP A 284 -4.81 11.43 -17.73
N PRO A 285 -3.92 10.51 -18.14
CA PRO A 285 -4.22 9.59 -19.24
C PRO A 285 -5.33 8.65 -18.78
N GLY A 286 -6.56 8.94 -19.21
CA GLY A 286 -7.78 8.22 -18.79
C GLY A 286 -8.99 9.14 -18.57
N LEU A 287 -8.77 10.42 -18.25
CA LEU A 287 -9.84 11.43 -18.24
C LEU A 287 -9.98 12.00 -19.67
N THR A 288 -10.85 11.40 -20.48
CA THR A 288 -11.16 11.89 -21.84
C THR A 288 -11.90 13.23 -21.85
N SER A 289 -12.27 13.74 -20.67
CA SER A 289 -12.85 15.07 -20.47
C SER A 289 -12.09 15.79 -19.36
N PRO A 290 -11.60 17.03 -19.56
CA PRO A 290 -11.13 17.84 -18.45
C PRO A 290 -12.27 18.01 -17.44
N LEU A 291 -12.00 17.77 -16.15
CA LEU A 291 -12.98 17.93 -15.06
C LEU A 291 -13.87 19.15 -15.31
N GLY A 292 -15.19 18.97 -15.35
CA GLY A 292 -16.13 20.06 -15.56
C GLY A 292 -16.00 21.11 -14.45
N GLY A 293 -16.44 22.34 -14.70
CA GLY A 293 -16.43 23.42 -13.70
C GLY A 293 -17.05 23.03 -12.34
N PRO A 294 -18.17 22.30 -12.30
CA PRO A 294 -18.78 21.80 -11.05
C PRO A 294 -17.95 20.71 -10.36
N GLN A 295 -17.34 19.80 -11.12
CA GLN A 295 -16.49 18.72 -10.61
C GLN A 295 -15.19 19.28 -10.00
N ARG A 296 -14.58 20.27 -10.66
CA ARG A 296 -13.44 21.01 -10.10
C ARG A 296 -13.83 21.76 -8.82
N ARG A 297 -15.00 22.38 -8.78
CA ARG A 297 -15.49 23.08 -7.58
C ARG A 297 -15.75 22.11 -6.44
N ALA A 298 -16.36 20.96 -6.70
CA ALA A 298 -16.55 19.91 -5.71
C ALA A 298 -15.23 19.36 -5.18
N LEU A 299 -14.23 19.13 -6.05
CA LEU A 299 -12.88 18.69 -5.64
C LEU A 299 -12.15 19.77 -4.83
N GLN A 300 -12.28 21.03 -5.22
CA GLN A 300 -11.72 22.18 -4.50
C GLN A 300 -12.40 22.39 -3.15
N GLU A 301 -13.72 22.31 -3.08
CA GLU A 301 -14.49 22.43 -1.83
C GLU A 301 -14.23 21.25 -0.88
N ALA A 302 -14.09 20.04 -1.43
CA ALA A 302 -13.67 18.84 -0.74
C ALA A 302 -12.27 19.00 -0.10
N LEU A 303 -11.29 19.49 -0.88
CA LEU A 303 -9.96 19.80 -0.37
C LEU A 303 -9.99 20.96 0.66
N VAL A 304 -10.80 21.99 0.42
CA VAL A 304 -10.97 23.15 1.33
C VAL A 304 -11.68 22.79 2.65
N LEU A 305 -12.59 21.81 2.65
CA LEU A 305 -13.20 21.27 3.87
C LEU A 305 -12.19 20.49 4.72
N SER A 306 -11.13 19.94 4.11
CA SER A 306 -10.00 19.37 4.84
C SER A 306 -9.03 20.44 5.40
N ASP A 307 -9.11 21.69 4.91
CA ASP A 307 -8.19 22.81 5.18
C ASP A 307 -8.68 23.82 6.25
N ARG A 308 -9.70 23.51 7.07
CA ARG A 308 -10.14 24.44 8.15
C ARG A 308 -9.23 24.42 9.39
N ALA A 309 -7.92 24.63 9.19
CA ALA A 309 -6.93 25.29 10.05
C ALA A 309 -5.58 25.32 9.29
N PRO A 310 -4.80 26.41 9.34
CA PRO A 310 -3.94 26.81 8.23
C PRO A 310 -2.75 25.86 8.07
N PHE A 311 -2.79 25.03 7.03
CA PHE A 311 -1.59 24.45 6.46
C PHE A 311 -0.86 25.55 5.68
N ALA A 312 0.42 25.75 5.96
CA ALA A 312 1.27 26.56 5.09
C ALA A 312 1.25 25.95 3.67
N ALA A 313 1.31 26.82 2.65
CA ALA A 313 1.21 26.50 1.23
C ALA A 313 1.89 25.16 0.87
N PRO A 314 1.34 24.38 -0.11
CA PRO A 314 1.99 23.16 -0.55
C PRO A 314 3.45 23.48 -0.88
N SER A 315 4.35 22.68 -0.28
CA SER A 315 5.78 22.75 -0.51
C SER A 315 6.05 22.93 -2.01
N PRO A 316 7.00 23.77 -2.43
CA PRO A 316 7.39 23.90 -3.85
C PRO A 316 7.92 22.60 -4.49
N PHE A 317 7.91 21.48 -3.75
CA PHE A 317 8.43 20.17 -4.14
C PHE A 317 7.36 19.07 -4.29
N ALA A 318 6.15 19.40 -4.74
CA ALA A 318 5.22 18.39 -5.24
C ALA A 318 5.75 17.80 -6.57
N GLU A 319 6.68 16.84 -6.49
CA GLU A 319 7.15 16.11 -7.67
C GLU A 319 6.15 15.01 -8.04
N LEU A 320 5.38 15.26 -9.10
CA LEU A 320 4.56 14.26 -9.77
C LEU A 320 5.51 13.29 -10.49
N VAL A 321 5.85 12.16 -9.86
CA VAL A 321 6.60 11.09 -10.56
C VAL A 321 5.63 10.36 -11.48
N LEU A 322 5.65 10.73 -12.77
CA LEU A 322 4.97 10.01 -13.84
C LEU A 322 5.91 8.92 -14.37
N PRO A 323 5.39 7.75 -14.81
CA PRO A 323 6.21 6.80 -15.55
C PRO A 323 6.81 7.47 -16.80
N PRO A 324 7.99 7.04 -17.28
CA PRO A 324 8.51 7.50 -18.56
C PRO A 324 7.52 7.17 -19.67
N GLN A 325 7.19 8.15 -20.50
CA GLN A 325 6.40 7.94 -21.70
C GLN A 325 7.17 7.00 -22.64
N GLN A 326 6.57 5.85 -22.98
CA GLN A 326 7.01 5.04 -24.11
C GLN A 326 6.50 5.66 -25.41
#